data_AF-A0A1H6SV77-F1
#
_entry.id   AF-A0A1H6SV77-F1
#
_cell.length_a   1.000
_cell.length_b   1.000
_cell.length_c   1.000
_cell.angle_alpha   90.00
_cell.angle_beta   90.00
_cell.angle_gamma   90.00
#
_symmetry.space_group_name_H-M   'P 1'
#
loop_
_entity.id
_entity.type
_entity.pdbx_description
1 polymer ?
#
loop_
_entity_poly.entity_id
_entity_poly.type
_entity_poly.pdbx_seq_one_letter_code
_entity_poly.pdbx_strand_id
1 'polypeptide(L)'
;MRTLVNLFDRFDKLDTNINKWLVAHSIGILRFSMGIVFVAFGILKYFNGISPIESLATRTTNVLTLGIFSGHGAMIFVATLECIIGFCFLSGMFLRVGVWLLAVQMIGAMSPLLFFPAELFPGPFHAPTLAAQYIIKDIILIAAGMVIASTWTGARIVAKPQSLRSTLGKRVPNVYKNMTVVH
;
A
#
# COMPACT_ATOMS: atom_id res chain seq x y z
N MET A 1 -29.37 -33.58 -0.24
CA MET A 1 -28.97 -32.85 -1.48
C MET A 1 -29.47 -31.40 -1.51
N ARG A 2 -30.76 -31.11 -1.21
CA ARG A 2 -31.28 -29.73 -1.04
C ARG A 2 -30.47 -28.86 -0.07
N THR A 3 -29.96 -29.44 1.01
CA THR A 3 -29.15 -28.73 2.02
C THR A 3 -27.81 -28.23 1.47
N LEU A 4 -27.17 -29.00 0.58
CA LEU A 4 -25.90 -28.60 -0.04
C LEU A 4 -26.13 -27.49 -1.07
N VAL A 5 -27.16 -27.59 -1.90
CA VAL A 5 -27.53 -26.55 -2.88
C VAL A 5 -27.87 -25.23 -2.17
N ASN A 6 -28.68 -25.28 -1.10
CA ASN A 6 -28.99 -24.11 -0.28
C ASN A 6 -27.75 -23.49 0.40
N LEU A 7 -26.75 -24.31 0.74
CA LEU A 7 -25.48 -23.84 1.31
C LEU A 7 -24.64 -23.12 0.25
N PHE A 8 -24.54 -23.67 -0.96
CA PHE A 8 -23.85 -23.04 -2.08
C PHE A 8 -24.52 -21.72 -2.50
N ASP A 9 -25.85 -21.68 -2.57
CA ASP A 9 -26.58 -20.44 -2.90
C ASP A 9 -26.41 -19.37 -1.82
N ARG A 10 -26.35 -19.75 -0.54
CA ARG A 10 -26.04 -18.84 0.56
C ARG A 10 -24.61 -18.33 0.50
N PHE A 11 -23.65 -19.19 0.13
CA PHE A 11 -22.25 -18.82 -0.03
C PHE A 11 -22.07 -17.86 -1.22
N ASP A 12 -22.68 -18.14 -2.37
CA ASP A 12 -22.65 -17.27 -3.55
C ASP A 12 -23.25 -15.88 -3.26
N LYS A 13 -24.32 -15.82 -2.47
CA LYS A 13 -24.91 -14.56 -2.00
C LYS A 13 -23.97 -13.79 -1.08
N LEU A 14 -23.33 -14.48 -0.13
CA LEU A 14 -22.34 -13.90 0.77
C LEU A 14 -21.14 -13.36 -0.01
N ASP A 15 -20.57 -14.15 -0.91
CA ASP A 15 -19.42 -13.76 -1.72
C ASP A 15 -19.73 -12.56 -2.61
N THR A 16 -20.92 -12.56 -3.24
CA THR A 16 -21.38 -11.41 -4.04
C THR A 16 -21.53 -10.14 -3.19
N ASN A 17 -22.04 -10.25 -1.97
CA ASN A 17 -22.20 -9.10 -1.08
C ASN A 17 -20.85 -8.57 -0.57
N ILE A 18 -19.93 -9.47 -0.19
CA ILE A 18 -18.56 -9.12 0.22
C ILE A 18 -17.82 -8.45 -0.92
N ASN A 19 -17.91 -9.00 -2.14
CA ASN A 19 -17.27 -8.44 -3.32
C ASN A 19 -17.80 -7.03 -3.64
N LYS A 20 -19.12 -6.81 -3.59
CA LYS A 20 -19.71 -5.46 -3.74
C LYS A 20 -19.18 -4.49 -2.68
N TRP A 21 -19.08 -4.92 -1.44
CA TRP A 21 -18.56 -4.08 -0.36
C TRP A 21 -17.08 -3.73 -0.57
N LEU A 22 -16.25 -4.72 -0.95
CA LEU A 22 -14.83 -4.54 -1.24
C LEU A 22 -14.62 -3.56 -2.39
N VAL A 23 -15.36 -3.72 -3.49
CA VAL A 23 -15.27 -2.83 -4.65
C VAL A 23 -15.65 -1.38 -4.29
N ALA A 24 -16.65 -1.21 -3.42
CA ALA A 24 -17.10 0.11 -3.00
C ALA A 24 -16.14 0.81 -2.01
N HIS A 25 -15.52 0.07 -1.09
CA HIS A 25 -14.81 0.66 0.05
C HIS A 25 -13.28 0.48 0.05
N SER A 26 -12.74 -0.51 -0.65
CA SER A 26 -11.30 -0.86 -0.59
C SER A 26 -10.38 0.33 -0.87
N ILE A 27 -10.65 1.08 -1.94
CA ILE A 27 -9.82 2.22 -2.32
C ILE A 27 -9.98 3.38 -1.32
N GLY A 28 -11.19 3.60 -0.82
CA GLY A 28 -11.44 4.63 0.20
C GLY A 28 -10.69 4.33 1.49
N ILE A 29 -10.74 3.08 1.96
CA ILE A 29 -9.99 2.60 3.12
C ILE A 29 -8.49 2.73 2.88
N LEU A 30 -7.98 2.24 1.74
CA LEU A 30 -6.57 2.32 1.39
C LEU A 30 -6.03 3.75 1.44
N ARG A 31 -6.79 4.68 0.86
CA ARG A 31 -6.47 6.11 0.85
C ARG A 31 -6.44 6.70 2.26
N PHE A 32 -7.44 6.39 3.08
CA PHE A 32 -7.52 6.92 4.44
C PHE A 32 -6.43 6.35 5.34
N SER A 33 -6.19 5.05 5.27
CA SER A 33 -5.08 4.39 5.99
C SER A 33 -3.74 4.97 5.60
N MET A 34 -3.48 5.17 4.31
CA MET A 34 -2.26 5.81 3.84
C MET A 34 -2.14 7.24 4.39
N GLY A 35 -3.21 8.03 4.31
CA GLY A 35 -3.25 9.40 4.84
C GLY A 35 -2.90 9.47 6.34
N ILE A 36 -3.51 8.61 7.16
CA ILE A 36 -3.21 8.52 8.60
C ILE A 36 -1.74 8.17 8.83
N VAL A 37 -1.22 7.15 8.15
CA VAL A 37 0.16 6.68 8.34
C VAL A 37 1.15 7.79 8.01
N PHE A 38 0.94 8.51 6.90
CA PHE A 38 1.80 9.62 6.49
C PHE A 38 1.77 10.79 7.48
N VAL A 39 0.59 11.19 7.96
CA VAL A 39 0.49 12.24 8.98
C VAL A 39 1.13 11.80 10.30
N ALA A 40 0.85 10.58 10.76
CA ALA A 40 1.40 10.07 12.02
C ALA A 40 2.93 9.99 11.97
N PHE A 41 3.50 9.43 10.90
CA PHE A 41 4.95 9.34 10.74
C PHE A 41 5.61 10.70 10.51
N GLY A 42 4.96 11.58 9.75
CA GLY A 42 5.43 12.96 9.56
C GLY A 42 5.48 13.73 10.89
N ILE A 43 4.42 13.65 11.71
CA ILE A 43 4.39 14.29 13.03
C ILE A 43 5.50 13.77 13.94
N LEU A 44 5.74 12.46 13.96
CA LEU A 44 6.80 11.87 14.78
C LEU A 44 8.20 12.38 14.42
N LYS A 45 8.43 12.76 13.16
CA LYS A 45 9.73 13.26 12.69
C LYS A 45 10.06 14.70 13.15
N TYR A 46 9.11 15.44 13.71
CA TYR A 46 9.42 16.72 14.36
C TYR A 46 10.10 16.54 15.72
N PHE A 47 9.98 15.36 16.33
CA PHE A 47 10.57 15.06 17.63
C PHE A 47 11.90 14.32 17.46
N ASN A 48 12.99 14.94 17.93
CA ASN A 48 14.34 14.40 17.82
C ASN A 48 14.51 13.10 18.63
N GLY A 49 15.20 12.10 18.06
CA GLY A 49 15.62 10.88 18.77
C GLY A 49 14.57 9.77 18.87
N ILE A 50 13.39 9.95 18.28
CA ILE A 50 12.32 8.94 18.31
C ILE A 50 12.40 8.00 17.10
N SER A 51 12.94 8.47 15.97
CA SER A 51 12.97 7.68 14.74
C SER A 51 14.24 6.82 14.63
N PRO A 52 14.12 5.49 14.51
CA PRO A 52 15.28 4.60 14.36
C PRO A 52 16.15 4.87 13.12
N ILE A 53 15.63 5.62 12.16
CA ILE A 53 16.23 5.85 10.82
C ILE A 53 16.70 7.31 10.67
N GLU A 54 16.54 8.15 11.68
CA GLU A 54 16.86 9.59 11.63
C GLU A 54 18.28 9.87 11.11
N SER A 55 19.28 9.15 11.61
CA SER A 55 20.69 9.32 11.20
C SER A 55 20.95 8.91 9.75
N LEU A 56 20.17 7.98 9.20
CA LEU A 56 20.28 7.54 7.81
C LEU A 56 19.49 8.47 6.89
N ALA A 57 18.29 8.90 7.30
CA ALA A 57 17.45 9.84 6.56
C ALA A 57 18.11 11.22 6.42
N THR A 58 18.73 11.74 7.48
CA THR A 58 19.47 13.01 7.46
C THR A 58 20.66 12.97 6.50
N ARG A 59 21.50 11.92 6.57
CA ARG A 59 22.65 11.74 5.66
C ARG A 59 22.21 11.61 4.21
N THR A 60 21.16 10.83 3.98
CA THR A 60 20.60 10.65 2.64
C THR A 60 20.04 11.94 2.06
N THR A 61 19.28 12.69 2.86
CA THR A 61 18.74 13.99 2.43
C THR A 61 19.86 14.98 2.15
N ASN A 62 20.95 14.97 2.93
CA ASN A 62 22.12 15.80 2.66
C ASN A 62 22.72 15.46 1.28
N VAL A 63 22.94 14.17 0.99
CA VAL A 63 23.45 13.71 -0.31
C VAL A 63 22.51 14.12 -1.45
N LEU A 64 21.20 13.90 -1.31
CA LEU A 64 20.21 14.23 -2.33
C LEU A 64 20.03 15.74 -2.55
N THR A 65 20.18 16.54 -1.50
CA THR A 65 20.05 18.01 -1.57
C THR A 65 21.38 18.71 -1.82
N LEU A 66 22.43 17.96 -2.17
CA LEU A 66 23.79 18.48 -2.40
C LEU A 66 24.30 19.34 -1.24
N GLY A 67 23.90 19.01 -0.01
CA GLY A 67 24.27 19.74 1.20
C GLY A 67 23.43 20.98 1.51
N ILE A 68 22.40 21.31 0.72
CA ILE A 68 21.54 22.48 0.96
C ILE A 68 20.70 22.28 2.24
N PHE A 69 20.19 21.07 2.48
CA PHE A 69 19.47 20.73 3.69
C PHE A 69 20.25 19.68 4.50
N SER A 70 20.81 20.10 5.63
CA SER A 70 21.59 19.23 6.52
C SER A 70 20.96 19.11 7.91
N GLY A 71 21.12 17.93 8.53
CA GLY A 71 20.73 17.71 9.92
C GLY A 71 19.23 17.91 10.17
N HIS A 72 18.89 18.71 11.17
CA HIS A 72 17.50 18.90 11.61
C HIS A 72 16.60 19.55 10.54
N GLY A 73 17.15 20.46 9.71
CA GLY A 73 16.39 21.09 8.63
C GLY A 73 15.92 20.09 7.56
N ALA A 74 16.74 19.08 7.25
CA ALA A 74 16.37 17.99 6.34
C ALA A 74 15.22 17.15 6.90
N MET A 75 15.26 16.85 8.21
CA MET A 75 14.18 16.10 8.87
C MET A 75 12.87 16.87 8.91
N ILE A 76 12.91 18.18 9.21
CA ILE A 76 11.73 19.05 9.18
C ILE A 76 11.14 19.10 7.77
N PHE A 77 11.98 19.21 6.73
CA PHE A 77 11.51 19.20 5.35
C PHE A 77 10.78 17.90 5.01
N VAL A 78 11.40 16.75 5.32
CA VAL A 78 10.81 15.42 5.12
C VAL A 78 9.50 15.26 5.92
N ALA A 79 9.49 15.69 7.18
CA ALA A 79 8.31 15.66 8.06
C ALA A 79 7.15 16.49 7.49
N THR A 80 7.45 17.69 7.02
CA THR A 80 6.48 18.60 6.40
C THR A 80 5.90 17.98 5.13
N LEU A 81 6.77 17.41 4.28
CA LEU A 81 6.38 16.77 3.04
C LEU A 81 5.45 15.57 3.31
N GLU A 82 5.78 14.72 4.29
CA GLU A 82 4.95 13.58 4.68
C GLU A 82 3.58 14.02 5.22
N CYS A 83 3.53 15.05 6.06
CA CYS A 83 2.28 15.62 6.53
C CYS A 83 1.43 16.15 5.36
N ILE A 84 2.01 16.91 4.42
CA ILE A 84 1.30 17.42 3.25
C ILE A 84 0.73 16.27 2.40
N ILE A 85 1.52 15.23 2.13
CA ILE A 85 1.06 14.04 1.43
C ILE A 85 -0.13 13.41 2.17
N GLY A 86 0.02 13.21 3.48
CA GLY A 86 -1.00 12.62 4.33
C GLY A 86 -2.32 13.40 4.29
N PHE A 87 -2.26 14.73 4.43
CA PHE A 87 -3.43 15.60 4.30
C PHE A 87 -4.05 15.59 2.90
N CYS A 88 -3.24 15.48 1.84
CA CYS A 88 -3.74 15.33 0.47
C CYS A 88 -4.56 14.04 0.32
N PHE A 89 -4.08 12.93 0.88
CA PHE A 89 -4.80 11.65 0.87
C PHE A 89 -6.06 11.67 1.75
N LEU A 90 -6.00 12.27 2.94
CA LEU A 90 -7.15 12.38 3.85
C LEU A 90 -8.26 13.27 3.28
N SER A 91 -7.91 14.46 2.79
CA SER A 91 -8.89 15.43 2.28
C SER A 91 -9.50 15.02 0.95
N GLY A 92 -8.75 14.32 0.10
CA GLY A 92 -9.23 13.91 -1.21
C GLY A 92 -9.26 15.00 -2.28
N MET A 93 -8.94 16.26 -1.95
CA MET A 93 -9.07 17.38 -2.86
C MET A 93 -7.87 17.51 -3.82
N PHE A 94 -6.65 17.28 -3.31
CA PHE A 94 -5.39 17.45 -4.07
C PHE A 94 -4.69 16.12 -4.33
N LEU A 95 -5.46 15.06 -4.56
CA LEU A 95 -4.89 13.72 -4.68
C LEU A 95 -3.81 13.63 -5.76
N ARG A 96 -4.00 14.33 -6.90
CA ARG A 96 -3.00 14.38 -7.98
C ARG A 96 -1.65 14.89 -7.52
N VAL A 97 -1.65 16.00 -6.77
CA VAL A 97 -0.43 16.54 -6.19
C VAL A 97 0.12 15.58 -5.14
N GLY A 98 -0.75 15.02 -4.29
CA GLY A 98 -0.38 14.05 -3.26
C GLY A 98 0.35 12.82 -3.79
N VAL A 99 -0.08 12.21 -4.90
CA VAL A 99 0.63 11.06 -5.50
C VAL A 99 1.95 11.46 -6.16
N TRP A 100 2.02 12.62 -6.82
CA TRP A 100 3.30 13.08 -7.37
C TRP A 100 4.31 13.36 -6.27
N LEU A 101 3.88 14.01 -5.18
CA LEU A 101 4.69 14.21 -3.98
C LEU A 101 5.09 12.87 -3.36
N LEU A 102 4.16 11.91 -3.26
CA LEU A 102 4.46 10.56 -2.80
C LEU A 102 5.56 9.91 -3.67
N ALA A 103 5.45 9.97 -4.99
CA ALA A 103 6.45 9.39 -5.89
C ALA A 103 7.85 9.97 -5.65
N VAL A 104 7.95 11.30 -5.53
CA VAL A 104 9.21 11.98 -5.22
C VAL A 104 9.72 11.59 -3.84
N GLN A 105 8.85 11.57 -2.83
CA GLN A 105 9.19 11.18 -1.46
C GLN A 105 9.70 9.74 -1.39
N MET A 106 9.09 8.82 -2.14
CA MET A 106 9.50 7.41 -2.16
C MET A 106 10.88 7.22 -2.81
N ILE A 107 11.22 8.00 -3.85
CA ILE A 107 12.59 8.01 -4.40
C ILE A 107 13.59 8.44 -3.31
N GLY A 108 13.26 9.50 -2.56
CA GLY A 108 14.08 9.97 -1.44
C GLY A 108 14.24 8.90 -0.36
N ALA A 109 13.12 8.32 0.11
CA ALA A 109 13.09 7.32 1.17
C ALA A 109 13.81 6.01 0.80
N MET A 110 13.80 5.61 -0.48
CA MET A 110 14.46 4.40 -0.96
C MET A 110 15.93 4.59 -1.33
N SER A 111 16.38 5.83 -1.58
CA SER A 111 17.76 6.11 -1.96
C SER A 111 18.87 5.61 -0.99
N PRO A 112 18.66 5.43 0.34
CA PRO A 112 19.67 4.81 1.19
C PRO A 112 20.04 3.39 0.77
N LEU A 113 19.14 2.67 0.08
CA LEU A 113 19.45 1.33 -0.46
C LEU A 113 20.56 1.37 -1.52
N LEU A 114 20.70 2.48 -2.23
CA LEU A 114 21.74 2.68 -3.24
C LEU A 114 23.00 3.32 -2.65
N PHE A 115 22.83 4.30 -1.75
CA PHE A 115 23.96 5.05 -1.19
C PHE A 115 24.64 4.35 -0.01
N PHE A 116 23.89 3.62 0.81
CA PHE A 116 24.37 3.01 2.06
C PHE A 116 24.03 1.51 2.19
N PRO A 117 24.24 0.67 1.15
CA PRO A 117 23.87 -0.74 1.22
C PRO A 117 24.64 -1.51 2.30
N ALA A 118 25.90 -1.15 2.56
CA ALA A 118 26.73 -1.79 3.58
C ALA A 118 26.22 -1.56 5.01
N GLU A 119 25.57 -0.43 5.28
CA GLU A 119 24.94 -0.16 6.59
C GLU A 119 23.59 -0.89 6.73
N LEU A 120 22.89 -1.09 5.61
CA LEU A 120 21.56 -1.71 5.58
C LEU A 120 21.60 -3.24 5.63
N PHE A 121 22.63 -3.83 5.04
CA PHE A 121 22.84 -5.29 4.96
C PHE A 121 24.24 -5.69 5.45
N PRO A 122 24.52 -5.51 6.75
CA PRO A 122 25.84 -5.82 7.31
C PRO A 122 26.09 -7.33 7.44
N GLY A 123 27.37 -7.69 7.52
CA GLY A 123 27.83 -9.04 7.83
C GLY A 123 27.86 -10.01 6.65
N PRO A 124 28.41 -11.22 6.84
CA PRO A 124 28.66 -12.18 5.75
C PRO A 124 27.37 -12.71 5.10
N PHE A 125 26.28 -12.73 5.85
CA PHE A 125 24.97 -13.19 5.38
C PHE A 125 24.09 -12.08 4.77
N HIS A 126 24.56 -10.83 4.76
CA HIS A 126 23.82 -9.67 4.23
C HIS A 126 22.39 -9.57 4.78
N ALA A 127 22.22 -9.77 6.10
CA ALA A 127 20.91 -9.77 6.72
C ALA A 127 20.34 -8.33 6.83
N PRO A 128 19.05 -8.10 6.53
CA PRO A 128 18.46 -6.77 6.57
C PRO A 128 18.33 -6.26 8.00
N THR A 129 18.92 -5.10 8.27
CA THR A 129 18.70 -4.35 9.51
C THR A 129 17.23 -3.92 9.65
N LEU A 130 16.82 -3.49 10.86
CA LEU A 130 15.51 -2.87 11.04
C LEU A 130 15.31 -1.71 10.06
N ALA A 131 16.31 -0.85 9.88
CA ALA A 131 16.25 0.26 8.91
C ALA A 131 15.97 -0.25 7.48
N ALA A 132 16.65 -1.31 7.04
CA ALA A 132 16.41 -1.90 5.73
C ALA A 132 14.98 -2.43 5.59
N GLN A 133 14.46 -3.11 6.61
CA GLN A 133 13.08 -3.62 6.62
C GLN A 133 12.05 -2.48 6.54
N TYR A 134 12.31 -1.39 7.26
CA TYR A 134 11.47 -0.20 7.23
C TYR A 134 11.46 0.49 5.86
N ILE A 135 12.57 0.51 5.13
CA ILE A 135 12.62 1.09 3.78
C ILE A 135 11.97 0.14 2.76
N ILE A 136 12.24 -1.17 2.85
CA ILE A 136 11.72 -2.16 1.89
C ILE A 136 10.19 -2.22 1.94
N LYS A 137 9.57 -2.08 3.12
CA LYS A 137 8.10 -2.12 3.23
C LYS A 137 7.42 -0.96 2.49
N ASP A 138 8.12 0.15 2.21
CA ASP A 138 7.55 1.31 1.52
C ASP A 138 7.18 0.99 0.06
N ILE A 139 7.67 -0.12 -0.51
CA ILE A 139 7.19 -0.67 -1.78
C ILE A 139 5.67 -0.90 -1.76
N ILE A 140 5.11 -1.27 -0.61
CA ILE A 140 3.65 -1.42 -0.44
C ILE A 140 2.94 -0.07 -0.58
N LEU A 141 3.54 1.02 -0.06
CA LEU A 141 2.99 2.37 -0.19
C LEU A 141 3.05 2.86 -1.63
N ILE A 142 4.11 2.52 -2.37
CA ILE A 142 4.20 2.80 -3.81
C ILE A 142 3.08 2.10 -4.56
N ALA A 143 2.91 0.79 -4.34
CA ALA A 143 1.86 0.01 -4.99
C ALA A 143 0.46 0.56 -4.66
N ALA A 144 0.22 0.92 -3.40
CA ALA A 144 -1.01 1.55 -2.97
C ALA A 144 -1.23 2.92 -3.63
N GLY A 145 -0.17 3.72 -3.78
CA GLY A 145 -0.19 5.01 -4.48
C GLY A 145 -0.58 4.84 -5.95
N MET A 146 -0.05 3.81 -6.62
CA MET A 146 -0.43 3.47 -8.01
C MET A 146 -1.91 3.10 -8.12
N VAL A 147 -2.44 2.32 -7.18
CA VAL A 147 -3.86 1.96 -7.15
C VAL A 147 -4.71 3.22 -6.98
N ILE A 148 -4.35 4.11 -6.05
CA ILE A 148 -5.09 5.36 -5.85
C ILE A 148 -5.01 6.24 -7.10
N ALA A 149 -3.83 6.36 -7.74
CA ALA A 149 -3.64 7.13 -8.96
C ALA A 149 -4.49 6.61 -10.13
N SER A 150 -4.64 5.28 -10.24
CA SER A 150 -5.44 4.64 -11.29
C SER A 150 -6.92 5.04 -11.23
N THR A 151 -7.43 5.44 -10.07
CA THR A 151 -8.82 5.86 -9.95
C THR A 151 -9.14 7.16 -10.69
N TRP A 152 -8.16 8.06 -10.86
CA TRP A 152 -8.40 9.33 -11.56
C TRP A 152 -8.28 9.20 -13.07
N THR A 153 -7.56 8.17 -13.56
CA THR A 153 -7.56 7.82 -14.99
C THR A 153 -8.83 7.10 -15.41
N GLY A 154 -9.81 6.95 -14.51
CA GLY A 154 -11.10 6.33 -14.77
C GLY A 154 -11.11 4.81 -14.58
N ALA A 155 -10.01 4.20 -14.10
CA ALA A 155 -9.99 2.79 -13.77
C ALA A 155 -10.94 2.53 -12.60
N ARG A 156 -11.85 1.56 -12.75
CA ARG A 156 -12.80 1.14 -11.72
C ARG A 156 -12.62 -0.33 -11.46
N ILE A 157 -12.58 -0.69 -10.18
CA ILE A 157 -12.69 -2.09 -9.78
C ILE A 157 -14.13 -2.51 -10.07
N VAL A 158 -14.33 -3.61 -10.80
CA VAL A 158 -15.65 -4.12 -11.17
C VAL A 158 -15.87 -5.46 -10.50
N ALA A 159 -16.90 -5.55 -9.65
CA ALA A 159 -17.35 -6.81 -9.09
C ALA A 159 -18.05 -7.62 -10.19
N LYS A 160 -17.37 -8.64 -10.74
CA LYS A 160 -18.05 -9.66 -11.53
C LYS A 160 -18.49 -10.77 -10.59
N PRO A 161 -19.80 -11.03 -10.43
CA PRO A 161 -20.26 -12.18 -9.66
C PRO A 161 -19.77 -13.45 -10.37
N GLN A 162 -18.90 -14.20 -9.71
CA GLN A 162 -18.53 -15.55 -10.12
C GLN A 162 -19.36 -16.50 -9.29
N SER A 163 -20.36 -17.17 -9.88
CA SER A 163 -21.05 -18.22 -9.15
C SER A 163 -20.10 -19.40 -8.96
N LEU A 164 -20.02 -19.96 -7.75
CA LEU A 164 -19.22 -21.15 -7.46
C LEU A 164 -19.57 -22.27 -8.44
N ARG A 165 -20.84 -22.36 -8.81
CA ARG A 165 -21.37 -23.33 -9.78
C ARG A 165 -20.70 -23.19 -11.16
N SER A 166 -20.47 -21.96 -11.63
CA SER A 166 -19.77 -21.70 -12.90
C SER A 166 -18.27 -21.99 -12.81
N THR A 167 -17.65 -21.72 -11.67
CA THR A 167 -16.21 -21.96 -11.44
C THR A 167 -15.92 -23.45 -11.28
N LEU A 168 -16.76 -24.19 -10.56
CA LEU A 168 -16.69 -25.65 -10.42
C LEU A 168 -16.96 -26.34 -11.76
N GLY A 169 -17.93 -25.88 -12.54
CA GLY A 169 -18.17 -26.41 -13.89
C GLY A 169 -16.97 -26.24 -14.83
N LYS A 170 -16.22 -25.14 -14.69
CA LYS A 170 -14.99 -24.88 -15.48
C LYS A 170 -13.74 -25.60 -14.95
N ARG A 171 -13.56 -25.70 -13.63
CA ARG A 171 -12.33 -26.26 -13.02
C ARG A 171 -12.42 -27.75 -12.67
N VAL A 172 -13.62 -28.26 -12.34
CA VAL A 172 -13.83 -29.65 -11.90
C VAL A 172 -15.09 -30.23 -12.58
N PRO A 173 -15.05 -30.48 -13.90
CA PRO A 173 -16.22 -30.83 -14.70
C PRO A 173 -16.93 -32.12 -14.24
N ASN A 174 -16.20 -33.11 -13.71
CA ASN A 174 -16.80 -34.37 -13.25
C ASN A 174 -17.68 -34.23 -12.00
N VAL A 175 -17.35 -33.31 -11.08
CA VAL A 175 -18.17 -33.04 -9.89
C VAL A 175 -19.45 -32.29 -10.28
N TYR A 176 -19.34 -31.35 -11.23
CA TYR A 176 -20.49 -30.63 -11.77
C TYR A 176 -21.46 -31.54 -12.52
N LYS A 177 -20.95 -32.45 -13.35
CA LYS A 177 -21.77 -33.39 -14.14
C LYS A 177 -22.63 -34.28 -13.22
N ASN A 178 -22.06 -34.79 -12.13
CA ASN A 178 -22.80 -35.57 -11.13
C ASN A 178 -23.85 -34.75 -10.36
N MET A 179 -23.72 -33.42 -10.30
CA MET A 179 -24.75 -32.54 -9.72
C MET A 179 -25.89 -32.20 -10.69
N THR A 180 -25.68 -32.33 -12.01
CA THR A 180 -26.69 -31.98 -13.04
C THR A 180 -27.43 -33.17 -13.63
N VAL A 181 -26.90 -34.40 -13.56
CA VAL A 181 -27.43 -35.58 -14.26
C VAL A 181 -28.46 -36.38 -13.44
N VAL A 182 -28.67 -36.07 -12.15
CA VAL A 182 -29.63 -36.79 -11.27
C VAL A 182 -30.92 -36.01 -11.09
N HIS A 183 -31.45 -35.48 -12.19
CA HIS A 183 -32.82 -34.93 -12.28
C HIS A 183 -33.69 -35.85 -13.12
#